data_AF-A0A1Y6H1E4-F1
#
_entry.id   AF-A0A1Y6H1E4-F1
#
_cell.length_a   1.000
_cell.length_b   1.000
_cell.length_c   1.000
_cell.angle_alpha   90.00
_cell.angle_beta   90.00
_cell.angle_gamma   90.00
#
_symmetry.space_group_name_H-M   'P 1'
#
loop_
_entity.id
_entity.type
_entity.pdbx_description
1 polymer ?
#
loop_
_entity_poly.entity_id
_entity_poly.type
_entity_poly.pdbx_seq_one_letter_code
_entity_poly.pdbx_strand_id
1 'polypeptide(L)'
;MSDHPSSDIGSVDAPVEKRVRKPRVSKTAVTNEDGGAQQPNLPLPASPAPDAPQLPSRAPAQTSSDGVHVGSAHSASQGGDNYGESREGGQSQQQRFNQAQQQQHQNQAQSQGQGYNQGQAPSQGQSAVQNQQGQGQGQNQQGNRRDRFRNRRDRGPRDRFGNEIGGSGMPSTDGSNEPFIARPHPAVPEGFPVYSLSDLKRMPAQKLLDIADQLNIQEGVARARKQDVIFALLKVLTRHGEGVAADGVLEILPDGFGFLRAAEASYLAGPDDTYISPSQIRRLVLRTGDHLSGRIRFPKDGERYFALSIIDTINGEPLEASKNKVLFENLTPLFPRRRFRLERGDGSTEDITGRILDLMAPQGKGQRALIVSPPKAGKTMMMQQVATAITNNHPEVHMIVLLIDERPEEVTEMQRTVRGEVISSTFDEPAARHVQVAEMVIERAKRLVEHKRDVVILLDSITRLARAYNNVVPSSGKVLTGGVDANALHRPKRFFGAARNVEEGGSLTIIATALVETGSKMDEVIYEEFKGTGNSEVHLNRRITEKRVYPAIDINRSGTRREDLLIEPELLQKIWILRKLLHPMDEIAAMEFLLDKMKTTKSNDEFFSSMKR
;
A
#
# COMPACT_ATOMS: atom_id res chain seq x y z
N MET A 1 -49.92 25.16 34.29
CA MET A 1 -51.31 25.64 34.40
C MET A 1 -52.19 24.59 33.74
N SER A 2 -52.74 23.69 34.56
CA SER A 2 -54.20 23.43 34.72
C SER A 2 -55.13 23.98 33.62
N ASP A 3 -56.22 23.34 33.16
CA ASP A 3 -57.08 22.32 33.79
C ASP A 3 -58.20 21.82 32.82
N HIS A 4 -58.61 20.55 33.01
CA HIS A 4 -59.99 20.01 32.98
C HIS A 4 -60.77 19.68 31.64
N PRO A 5 -61.82 18.79 31.64
CA PRO A 5 -61.80 17.34 32.01
C PRO A 5 -62.81 16.40 31.25
N SER A 6 -62.63 15.08 31.50
CA SER A 6 -63.61 13.98 31.76
C SER A 6 -64.76 13.56 30.80
N SER A 7 -64.85 12.25 30.51
CA SER A 7 -65.92 11.36 31.03
C SER A 7 -65.52 9.86 31.01
N ASP A 8 -66.01 9.14 32.02
CA ASP A 8 -65.88 7.72 32.45
C ASP A 8 -66.07 6.65 31.33
N ILE A 9 -65.74 5.35 31.46
CA ILE A 9 -66.15 4.36 32.48
C ILE A 9 -65.23 3.11 32.46
N GLY A 10 -64.86 2.58 33.63
CA GLY A 10 -64.89 1.13 33.92
C GLY A 10 -63.60 0.29 33.85
N SER A 11 -63.12 -0.15 35.03
CA SER A 11 -62.08 -1.13 35.37
C SER A 11 -62.53 -2.61 35.11
N VAL A 12 -61.77 -3.72 35.17
CA VAL A 12 -60.63 -4.20 36.01
C VAL A 12 -59.93 -5.43 35.33
N ASP A 13 -58.60 -5.50 35.49
CA ASP A 13 -57.55 -6.57 35.49
C ASP A 13 -57.66 -8.03 34.95
N ALA A 14 -56.50 -8.43 34.38
CA ALA A 14 -55.73 -9.72 34.45
C ALA A 14 -55.85 -10.78 33.30
N PRO A 15 -54.89 -11.73 33.15
CA PRO A 15 -53.68 -11.62 32.32
C PRO A 15 -53.59 -12.70 31.19
N VAL A 16 -52.79 -12.45 30.15
CA VAL A 16 -52.61 -13.41 29.02
C VAL A 16 -51.33 -14.24 29.19
N GLU A 17 -51.50 -15.56 29.35
CA GLU A 17 -50.45 -16.58 29.37
C GLU A 17 -49.90 -16.92 27.98
N LYS A 18 -48.60 -17.28 27.96
CA LYS A 18 -47.84 -17.81 26.81
C LYS A 18 -48.32 -19.22 26.44
N ARG A 19 -48.42 -19.52 25.12
CA ARG A 19 -48.53 -20.90 24.63
C ARG A 19 -47.54 -21.22 23.50
N VAL A 20 -46.76 -22.26 23.76
CA VAL A 20 -45.73 -22.91 22.92
C VAL A 20 -46.35 -23.70 21.77
N ARG A 21 -45.76 -23.66 20.57
CA ARG A 21 -46.12 -24.53 19.43
C ARG A 21 -45.12 -25.69 19.29
N LYS A 22 -45.64 -26.93 19.17
CA LYS A 22 -44.89 -28.18 18.92
C LYS A 22 -44.76 -28.48 17.41
N PRO A 23 -43.74 -29.25 16.98
CA PRO A 23 -43.49 -29.58 15.57
C PRO A 23 -44.28 -30.81 15.07
N ARG A 24 -44.48 -30.89 13.75
CA ARG A 24 -45.28 -31.91 13.04
C ARG A 24 -44.38 -33.00 12.45
N VAL A 25 -44.76 -34.26 12.69
CA VAL A 25 -44.12 -35.50 12.21
C VAL A 25 -44.69 -35.89 10.84
N SER A 26 -43.87 -36.42 9.93
CA SER A 26 -44.28 -37.13 8.73
C SER A 26 -43.98 -38.63 8.85
N LYS A 27 -44.94 -39.46 8.42
CA LYS A 27 -44.90 -40.94 8.41
C LYS A 27 -44.76 -41.48 6.98
N THR A 28 -44.19 -42.67 6.95
CA THR A 28 -43.75 -43.59 5.89
C THR A 28 -44.84 -44.14 4.95
N ALA A 29 -44.44 -44.57 3.74
CA ALA A 29 -45.13 -45.59 2.92
C ALA A 29 -44.09 -46.43 2.14
N VAL A 30 -44.43 -47.69 1.81
CA VAL A 30 -43.57 -48.87 1.60
C VAL A 30 -44.00 -49.64 0.33
N THR A 31 -43.03 -50.21 -0.44
CA THR A 31 -43.03 -51.41 -1.38
C THR A 31 -43.94 -51.42 -2.64
N ASN A 32 -43.70 -52.13 -3.77
CA ASN A 32 -42.63 -52.99 -4.33
C ASN A 32 -42.92 -53.30 -5.83
N GLU A 33 -41.99 -54.04 -6.49
CA GLU A 33 -42.03 -54.85 -7.74
C GLU A 33 -41.38 -54.22 -9.00
N ASP A 34 -40.52 -54.89 -9.79
CA ASP A 34 -39.77 -56.16 -9.67
C ASP A 34 -38.69 -56.26 -10.79
N GLY A 35 -37.66 -57.10 -10.59
CA GLY A 35 -36.96 -57.83 -11.68
C GLY A 35 -35.55 -57.41 -12.13
N GLY A 36 -34.54 -58.27 -11.87
CA GLY A 36 -33.45 -58.50 -12.86
C GLY A 36 -31.99 -58.68 -12.39
N ALA A 37 -31.66 -59.86 -11.85
CA ALA A 37 -30.39 -60.62 -11.98
C ALA A 37 -29.01 -60.06 -11.49
N GLN A 38 -28.35 -60.91 -10.68
CA GLN A 38 -27.01 -60.80 -10.10
C GLN A 38 -25.88 -61.20 -11.07
N GLN A 39 -24.68 -60.61 -10.92
CA GLN A 39 -23.36 -61.30 -10.93
C GLN A 39 -22.22 -60.34 -10.46
N PRO A 40 -21.03 -60.84 -10.06
CA PRO A 40 -20.39 -60.47 -8.79
C PRO A 40 -19.26 -59.43 -8.86
N ASN A 41 -19.03 -58.76 -7.73
CA ASN A 41 -17.89 -57.88 -7.48
C ASN A 41 -16.55 -58.65 -7.50
N LEU A 42 -15.64 -58.24 -8.38
CA LEU A 42 -14.21 -58.48 -8.29
C LEU A 42 -13.55 -57.29 -7.55
N PRO A 43 -12.63 -57.51 -6.59
CA PRO A 43 -11.88 -56.43 -5.96
C PRO A 43 -10.69 -56.01 -6.85
N LEU A 44 -10.61 -54.72 -7.20
CA LEU A 44 -9.43 -54.14 -7.84
C LEU A 44 -8.38 -53.70 -6.77
N PRO A 45 -7.07 -53.80 -7.08
CA PRO A 45 -5.99 -53.72 -6.11
C PRO A 45 -5.67 -52.29 -5.68
N ALA A 46 -5.18 -52.15 -4.45
CA ALA A 46 -4.66 -50.90 -3.89
C ALA A 46 -3.39 -50.44 -4.64
N SER A 47 -3.38 -49.19 -5.09
CA SER A 47 -2.17 -48.52 -5.59
C SER A 47 -1.32 -47.98 -4.42
N PRO A 48 0.01 -48.02 -4.54
CA PRO A 48 0.94 -47.72 -3.44
C PRO A 48 1.06 -46.22 -3.16
N ALA A 49 1.33 -45.89 -1.89
CA ALA A 49 1.57 -44.54 -1.40
C ALA A 49 2.82 -43.91 -2.03
N PRO A 50 2.84 -42.57 -2.28
CA PRO A 50 4.04 -41.89 -2.74
C PRO A 50 5.02 -41.65 -1.58
N ASP A 51 6.29 -41.94 -1.85
CA ASP A 51 7.43 -41.79 -0.95
C ASP A 51 7.66 -40.34 -0.46
N ALA A 52 8.07 -40.22 0.79
CA ALA A 52 8.44 -38.98 1.45
C ALA A 52 9.79 -38.43 0.91
N PRO A 53 9.95 -37.10 0.73
CA PRO A 53 11.23 -36.52 0.32
C PRO A 53 12.29 -36.62 1.43
N GLN A 54 13.43 -37.25 1.11
CA GLN A 54 14.61 -37.32 1.97
C GLN A 54 15.35 -35.97 2.04
N LEU A 55 15.77 -35.60 3.25
CA LEU A 55 16.64 -34.45 3.54
C LEU A 55 18.05 -34.65 2.96
N PRO A 56 18.69 -33.62 2.36
CA PRO A 56 20.06 -33.75 1.88
C PRO A 56 21.07 -33.77 3.04
N SER A 57 21.93 -34.80 3.01
CA SER A 57 23.04 -35.08 3.91
C SER A 57 24.16 -34.04 3.81
N ARG A 58 24.73 -33.68 4.97
CA ARG A 58 25.99 -32.92 5.14
C ARG A 58 27.13 -33.52 4.32
N ALA A 59 27.83 -32.66 3.56
CA ALA A 59 29.13 -32.96 2.97
C ALA A 59 30.28 -32.68 3.96
N PRO A 60 31.44 -33.36 3.82
CA PRO A 60 32.43 -33.50 4.88
C PRO A 60 33.52 -32.42 4.87
N ALA A 61 34.15 -32.24 6.04
CA ALA A 61 35.35 -31.44 6.24
C ALA A 61 36.53 -32.01 5.44
N GLN A 62 37.25 -31.14 4.72
CA GLN A 62 38.55 -31.45 4.15
C GLN A 62 39.65 -30.75 4.95
N THR A 63 40.51 -31.58 5.51
CA THR A 63 41.87 -31.27 5.96
C THR A 63 42.83 -31.29 4.77
N SER A 64 43.66 -30.26 4.62
CA SER A 64 44.98 -30.39 3.98
C SER A 64 45.93 -29.34 4.55
N SER A 65 47.08 -29.83 5.01
CA SER A 65 48.19 -29.13 5.65
C SER A 65 49.26 -28.65 4.64
N ASP A 66 50.15 -27.81 5.17
CA ASP A 66 51.53 -27.45 4.73
C ASP A 66 51.68 -26.42 3.61
N GLY A 67 52.48 -25.34 3.69
CA GLY A 67 53.42 -24.72 4.67
C GLY A 67 53.84 -23.36 4.03
N VAL A 68 54.33 -22.30 4.70
CA VAL A 68 55.63 -22.12 5.39
C VAL A 68 55.70 -20.66 5.93
N HIS A 69 56.22 -20.49 7.16
CA HIS A 69 56.92 -19.38 7.89
C HIS A 69 56.69 -17.87 7.53
N VAL A 70 56.80 -16.86 8.43
CA VAL A 70 57.74 -16.55 9.55
C VAL A 70 57.13 -15.47 10.51
N GLY A 71 57.43 -15.53 11.82
CA GLY A 71 57.65 -14.35 12.71
C GLY A 71 56.53 -14.01 13.73
N SER A 72 56.58 -14.50 14.98
CA SER A 72 57.16 -13.87 16.21
C SER A 72 56.46 -12.57 16.67
N ALA A 73 56.04 -12.32 17.92
CA ALA A 73 56.18 -12.99 19.21
C ALA A 73 55.17 -12.37 20.23
N HIS A 74 54.81 -13.16 21.26
CA HIS A 74 54.63 -12.87 22.71
C HIS A 74 54.30 -11.44 23.21
N SER A 75 53.56 -11.19 24.30
CA SER A 75 52.89 -11.99 25.34
C SER A 75 52.21 -11.01 26.32
N ALA A 76 51.18 -11.50 27.01
CA ALA A 76 50.48 -10.82 28.10
C ALA A 76 51.17 -11.00 29.48
N SER A 77 50.93 -10.06 30.41
CA SER A 77 50.85 -10.24 31.89
C SER A 77 50.57 -8.87 32.54
N GLN A 78 49.45 -8.60 33.24
CA GLN A 78 49.07 -8.93 34.63
C GLN A 78 49.94 -8.34 35.77
N GLY A 79 49.25 -7.68 36.72
CA GLY A 79 49.64 -7.34 38.11
C GLY A 79 50.38 -6.00 38.29
N GLY A 80 50.16 -5.13 39.28
CA GLY A 80 49.32 -5.09 40.48
C GLY A 80 49.73 -3.88 41.35
N ASP A 81 48.77 -3.34 42.11
CA ASP A 81 48.79 -2.64 43.42
C ASP A 81 49.64 -1.37 43.74
N ASN A 82 48.88 -0.31 44.08
CA ASN A 82 48.97 0.66 45.21
C ASN A 82 50.30 1.32 45.66
N TYR A 83 50.29 2.66 45.80
CA TYR A 83 50.49 3.43 47.07
C TYR A 83 50.47 4.96 46.83
N GLY A 84 49.81 5.70 47.72
CA GLY A 84 50.42 6.86 48.41
C GLY A 84 50.20 8.29 47.88
N GLU A 85 49.61 9.12 48.75
CA GLU A 85 49.26 10.55 48.64
C GLU A 85 50.42 11.52 48.30
N SER A 86 50.09 12.67 47.69
CA SER A 86 50.41 14.02 48.22
C SER A 86 49.78 15.15 47.40
N ARG A 87 49.48 16.26 48.10
CA ARG A 87 48.64 17.40 47.73
C ARG A 87 49.37 18.50 46.93
N GLU A 88 48.52 19.40 46.42
CA GLU A 88 48.71 20.83 46.09
C GLU A 88 48.94 21.24 44.63
N GLY A 89 48.05 22.11 44.15
CA GLY A 89 48.36 23.11 43.12
C GLY A 89 47.33 23.30 42.02
N GLY A 90 46.63 24.44 42.03
CA GLY A 90 46.33 25.15 40.78
C GLY A 90 44.90 25.07 40.22
N GLN A 91 44.01 25.86 40.80
CA GLN A 91 42.88 26.44 40.05
C GLN A 91 43.42 27.18 38.81
N SER A 92 43.15 26.69 37.60
CA SER A 92 43.16 27.49 36.34
C SER A 92 42.85 26.65 35.09
N GLN A 93 41.76 25.88 35.10
CA GLN A 93 41.31 25.20 33.87
C GLN A 93 39.82 25.36 33.56
N GLN A 94 39.17 26.37 34.16
CA GLN A 94 37.78 26.72 33.88
C GLN A 94 37.59 28.11 33.25
N GLN A 95 38.70 28.83 32.97
CA GLN A 95 38.70 30.11 32.26
C GLN A 95 39.31 30.07 30.85
N ARG A 96 39.83 28.91 30.39
CA ARG A 96 40.36 28.76 29.01
C ARG A 96 39.41 28.11 28.01
N PHE A 97 38.25 27.62 28.44
CA PHE A 97 37.25 27.03 27.53
C PHE A 97 36.16 28.01 27.06
N ASN A 98 35.94 29.11 27.78
CA ASN A 98 34.95 30.14 27.40
C ASN A 98 35.46 31.22 26.45
N GLN A 99 36.74 31.16 26.03
CA GLN A 99 37.31 32.11 25.08
C GLN A 99 37.44 31.55 23.65
N ALA A 100 37.12 30.26 23.45
CA ALA A 100 37.18 29.59 22.14
C ALA A 100 35.83 29.51 21.39
N GLN A 101 34.73 30.04 21.98
CA GLN A 101 33.40 30.07 21.33
C GLN A 101 32.91 31.46 20.90
N GLN A 102 33.72 32.51 21.06
CA GLN A 102 33.40 33.86 20.56
C GLN A 102 34.15 34.27 19.27
N GLN A 103 34.90 33.36 18.64
CA GLN A 103 35.65 33.63 17.40
C GLN A 103 35.20 32.81 16.17
N GLN A 104 33.97 32.31 16.15
CA GLN A 104 33.38 31.68 14.95
C GLN A 104 32.11 32.36 14.40
N HIS A 105 31.73 33.54 14.91
CA HIS A 105 30.63 34.35 14.37
C HIS A 105 31.10 35.66 13.71
N GLN A 106 32.29 35.66 13.10
CA GLN A 106 32.82 36.89 12.48
C GLN A 106 33.53 36.74 11.13
N ASN A 107 33.35 35.64 10.39
CA ASN A 107 33.84 35.55 9.01
C ASN A 107 32.92 34.69 8.11
N GLN A 108 31.86 35.30 7.60
CA GLN A 108 31.33 35.03 6.25
C GLN A 108 30.32 36.11 5.85
N ALA A 109 30.82 37.33 5.64
CA ALA A 109 30.11 38.36 4.88
C ALA A 109 31.13 39.35 4.31
N GLN A 110 31.94 38.90 3.35
CA GLN A 110 32.67 39.79 2.44
C GLN A 110 33.08 39.03 1.17
N SER A 111 32.25 39.15 0.14
CA SER A 111 32.66 39.03 -1.26
C SER A 111 31.62 39.70 -2.13
N GLN A 112 32.04 40.82 -2.71
CA GLN A 112 31.52 41.49 -3.92
C GLN A 112 30.33 42.42 -3.74
N GLY A 113 30.68 43.71 -3.63
CA GLY A 113 29.83 44.78 -4.12
C GLY A 113 29.96 44.93 -5.65
N GLN A 114 28.87 45.36 -6.26
CA GLN A 114 28.83 46.38 -7.32
C GLN A 114 27.48 47.07 -7.21
N GLY A 115 27.52 48.40 -7.02
CA GLY A 115 26.33 49.23 -6.88
C GLY A 115 25.68 49.59 -8.23
N TYR A 116 24.44 50.07 -8.18
CA TYR A 116 24.03 51.41 -8.63
C TYR A 116 22.56 51.66 -8.24
N ASN A 117 22.42 52.54 -7.25
CA ASN A 117 21.49 53.64 -7.02
C ASN A 117 20.08 53.76 -7.67
N GLN A 118 19.22 54.44 -6.87
CA GLN A 118 17.94 55.13 -7.14
C GLN A 118 16.68 54.25 -7.15
N GLY A 119 15.62 54.52 -6.38
CA GLY A 119 15.28 55.63 -5.50
C GLY A 119 13.75 55.67 -5.33
N GLN A 120 13.29 56.07 -4.14
CA GLN A 120 11.94 56.55 -3.80
C GLN A 120 10.79 55.54 -3.61
N ALA A 121 10.48 55.33 -2.33
CA ALA A 121 9.10 55.33 -1.82
C ALA A 121 8.59 56.81 -1.75
N PRO A 122 7.32 57.12 -1.36
CA PRO A 122 6.29 56.25 -0.80
C PRO A 122 4.84 56.54 -1.26
N SER A 123 3.90 55.71 -0.77
CA SER A 123 2.68 56.17 -0.06
C SER A 123 1.36 55.53 -0.53
N GLN A 124 0.76 54.82 0.45
CA GLN A 124 -0.65 54.68 0.80
C GLN A 124 -1.72 55.09 -0.22
N GLY A 125 -2.55 54.12 -0.62
CA GLY A 125 -3.87 54.34 -1.21
C GLY A 125 -4.98 53.83 -0.28
N GLN A 126 -5.70 54.76 0.35
CA GLN A 126 -7.06 54.53 0.85
C GLN A 126 -8.03 54.66 -0.33
N SER A 127 -8.94 53.71 -0.50
CA SER A 127 -9.97 53.73 -1.53
C SER A 127 -11.30 54.20 -0.94
N ALA A 128 -11.85 55.28 -1.50
CA ALA A 128 -13.24 55.69 -1.31
C ALA A 128 -13.89 55.98 -2.67
N VAL A 129 -14.95 55.21 -2.96
CA VAL A 129 -16.31 55.62 -3.36
C VAL A 129 -16.54 56.54 -4.59
N GLN A 130 -17.48 56.05 -5.42
CA GLN A 130 -18.51 56.73 -6.24
C GLN A 130 -18.36 56.93 -7.76
N ASN A 131 -19.20 56.15 -8.47
CA ASN A 131 -20.19 56.52 -9.50
C ASN A 131 -20.08 57.89 -10.18
N GLN A 132 -20.18 57.92 -11.52
CA GLN A 132 -21.44 58.13 -12.27
C GLN A 132 -21.19 58.21 -13.80
N GLN A 133 -22.13 57.61 -14.55
CA GLN A 133 -22.83 58.10 -15.78
C GLN A 133 -21.99 58.77 -16.89
N GLY A 134 -22.13 58.45 -18.19
CA GLY A 134 -23.31 58.00 -18.94
C GLY A 134 -23.69 59.05 -20.00
N GLN A 135 -23.98 58.60 -21.23
CA GLN A 135 -24.38 59.30 -22.48
C GLN A 135 -23.21 59.75 -23.40
N GLY A 136 -23.22 59.54 -24.71
CA GLY A 136 -24.18 58.91 -25.63
C GLY A 136 -23.83 59.24 -27.10
N GLN A 137 -24.45 58.47 -28.03
CA GLN A 137 -24.49 58.60 -29.51
C GLN A 137 -23.25 58.12 -30.30
N GLY A 138 -23.30 57.28 -31.34
CA GLY A 138 -24.38 56.63 -32.07
C GLY A 138 -23.99 56.52 -33.55
N GLN A 139 -24.03 55.32 -34.17
CA GLN A 139 -24.50 55.08 -35.56
C GLN A 139 -24.38 53.61 -36.02
N ASN A 140 -25.35 53.27 -36.88
CA ASN A 140 -25.77 51.98 -37.42
C ASN A 140 -24.73 51.21 -38.26
N GLN A 141 -24.80 49.86 -38.27
CA GLN A 141 -25.43 49.11 -39.39
C GLN A 141 -25.35 47.59 -39.17
N GLN A 142 -26.52 46.95 -39.31
CA GLN A 142 -26.76 45.51 -39.34
C GLN A 142 -26.38 44.93 -40.71
N GLY A 143 -25.90 43.68 -40.75
CA GLY A 143 -25.93 42.87 -41.97
C GLY A 143 -25.00 41.65 -42.01
N ASN A 144 -25.62 40.45 -42.03
CA ASN A 144 -25.17 39.20 -42.66
C ASN A 144 -24.01 38.38 -42.06
N ARG A 145 -24.36 37.45 -41.15
CA ARG A 145 -23.63 36.20 -40.85
C ARG A 145 -24.34 34.96 -41.42
N ARG A 146 -24.53 34.93 -42.74
CA ARG A 146 -24.86 33.73 -43.50
C ARG A 146 -24.11 33.88 -44.83
N ASP A 147 -22.94 33.26 -44.93
CA ASP A 147 -22.26 32.87 -46.20
C ASP A 147 -20.78 32.50 -45.96
N ARG A 148 -20.54 31.53 -45.06
CA ARG A 148 -19.17 30.97 -44.91
C ARG A 148 -19.08 29.45 -44.95
N PHE A 149 -20.12 28.76 -45.40
CA PHE A 149 -20.12 27.31 -45.58
C PHE A 149 -20.78 26.90 -46.91
N ARG A 150 -20.10 27.20 -48.01
CA ARG A 150 -20.28 26.56 -49.33
C ARG A 150 -19.08 26.94 -50.18
N ASN A 151 -18.05 26.10 -50.19
CA ASN A 151 -17.06 25.90 -51.28
C ASN A 151 -15.79 25.22 -50.75
N ARG A 152 -15.93 23.96 -50.31
CA ARG A 152 -14.77 23.07 -50.11
C ARG A 152 -15.10 21.60 -50.41
N ARG A 153 -15.85 21.39 -51.49
CA ARG A 153 -15.93 20.10 -52.19
C ARG A 153 -15.71 20.41 -53.66
N ASP A 154 -14.46 20.24 -54.07
CA ASP A 154 -14.05 19.83 -55.41
C ASP A 154 -12.56 20.11 -55.54
N ARG A 155 -11.76 19.05 -55.43
CA ARG A 155 -10.44 18.90 -56.06
C ARG A 155 -9.95 17.48 -55.83
N GLY A 156 -10.17 16.63 -56.83
CA GLY A 156 -9.44 15.39 -57.04
C GLY A 156 -7.99 15.66 -57.50
N PRO A 157 -7.15 14.61 -57.54
CA PRO A 157 -5.70 14.75 -57.46
C PRO A 157 -5.04 14.81 -58.85
N ARG A 158 -3.97 15.60 -58.98
CA ARG A 158 -3.03 15.51 -60.11
C ARG A 158 -1.59 15.74 -59.67
N ASP A 159 -0.76 14.91 -60.27
CA ASP A 159 0.67 14.73 -60.10
C ASP A 159 1.56 15.91 -60.52
N ARG A 160 2.81 15.81 -60.06
CA ARG A 160 4.10 16.23 -60.64
C ARG A 160 4.70 17.61 -60.34
N PHE A 161 6.04 17.56 -60.42
CA PHE A 161 7.10 18.58 -60.36
C PHE A 161 7.69 18.80 -58.95
N GLY A 162 8.98 18.61 -58.67
CA GLY A 162 10.19 18.54 -59.53
C GLY A 162 11.00 19.85 -59.45
N ASN A 163 12.33 19.71 -59.41
CA ASN A 163 13.44 20.69 -59.32
C ASN A 163 13.83 21.16 -57.91
N GLU A 164 15.10 21.42 -57.55
CA GLU A 164 16.51 21.26 -58.03
C GLU A 164 17.33 22.36 -57.32
N ILE A 165 18.67 22.28 -57.39
CA ILE A 165 19.72 23.22 -56.88
C ILE A 165 20.21 22.86 -55.47
N GLY A 166 21.49 22.59 -55.18
CA GLY A 166 22.74 22.63 -55.95
C GLY A 166 23.89 22.16 -55.03
N GLY A 167 24.94 21.57 -55.61
CA GLY A 167 25.96 20.80 -54.88
C GLY A 167 27.23 21.55 -54.45
N SER A 168 28.05 20.82 -53.67
CA SER A 168 29.49 21.03 -53.47
C SER A 168 30.12 19.68 -53.05
N GLY A 169 31.31 19.40 -53.57
CA GLY A 169 31.77 18.05 -53.87
C GLY A 169 32.42 17.24 -52.74
N MET A 170 32.50 15.92 -52.98
CA MET A 170 33.49 15.00 -52.43
C MET A 170 33.71 13.86 -53.44
N PRO A 171 34.94 13.30 -53.52
CA PRO A 171 35.42 12.60 -54.71
C PRO A 171 34.91 11.17 -54.82
N SER A 172 34.64 10.79 -56.07
CA SER A 172 34.31 9.45 -56.51
C SER A 172 35.29 8.42 -55.96
N THR A 173 34.80 7.54 -55.09
CA THR A 173 35.43 6.26 -54.80
C THR A 173 34.50 5.17 -55.30
N ASP A 174 35.08 4.40 -56.21
CA ASP A 174 34.76 3.12 -56.82
C ASP A 174 33.48 2.35 -56.42
N GLY A 175 32.97 1.64 -57.43
CA GLY A 175 31.66 1.03 -57.44
C GLY A 175 31.47 -0.10 -56.44
N SER A 176 30.41 0.01 -55.65
CA SER A 176 29.60 -1.12 -55.21
C SER A 176 28.16 -0.63 -55.07
N ASN A 177 27.37 -0.89 -56.12
CA ASN A 177 25.92 -0.74 -56.06
C ASN A 177 25.38 -1.92 -55.23
N GLU A 178 25.62 -1.89 -53.92
CA GLU A 178 25.01 -2.82 -52.98
C GLU A 178 23.51 -2.52 -52.98
N PRO A 179 22.64 -3.46 -53.40
CA PRO A 179 21.21 -3.28 -53.25
C PRO A 179 20.93 -3.06 -51.75
N PHE A 180 20.02 -2.14 -51.41
CA PHE A 180 19.51 -2.02 -50.05
C PHE A 180 18.75 -3.32 -49.73
N ILE A 181 19.47 -4.34 -49.28
CA ILE A 181 18.90 -5.57 -48.77
C ILE A 181 18.20 -5.15 -47.48
N ALA A 182 16.87 -5.10 -47.51
CA ALA A 182 16.08 -4.99 -46.30
C ALA A 182 16.52 -6.16 -45.40
N ARG A 183 17.27 -5.85 -44.34
CA ARG A 183 17.70 -6.86 -43.38
C ARG A 183 16.45 -7.63 -42.95
N PRO A 184 16.45 -8.98 -43.04
CA PRO A 184 15.31 -9.75 -42.57
C PRO A 184 15.03 -9.31 -41.13
N HIS A 185 13.77 -8.98 -40.85
CA HIS A 185 13.40 -8.59 -39.50
C HIS A 185 13.81 -9.71 -38.54
N PRO A 186 14.43 -9.37 -37.39
CA PRO A 186 14.84 -10.37 -36.42
C PRO A 186 13.65 -11.27 -36.10
N ALA A 187 13.79 -12.55 -36.40
CA ALA A 187 12.78 -13.56 -36.13
C ALA A 187 13.11 -14.22 -34.79
N VAL A 188 12.08 -14.50 -34.00
CA VAL A 188 12.22 -15.25 -32.75
C VAL A 188 12.57 -16.70 -33.11
N PRO A 189 13.66 -17.29 -32.60
CA PRO A 189 14.01 -18.69 -32.85
C PRO A 189 12.89 -19.66 -32.41
N GLU A 190 12.75 -20.80 -33.08
CA GLU A 190 11.82 -21.85 -32.64
C GLU A 190 12.20 -22.36 -31.24
N GLY A 191 11.24 -22.38 -30.31
CA GLY A 191 11.45 -22.76 -28.91
C GLY A 191 12.01 -21.65 -28.01
N PHE A 192 12.02 -20.39 -28.46
CA PHE A 192 12.44 -19.26 -27.64
C PHE A 192 11.52 -19.08 -26.41
N PRO A 193 12.06 -18.75 -25.22
CA PRO A 193 11.24 -18.57 -24.03
C PRO A 193 10.22 -17.44 -24.17
N VAL A 194 9.00 -17.67 -23.69
CA VAL A 194 7.96 -16.64 -23.61
C VAL A 194 8.24 -15.75 -22.41
N TYR A 195 8.32 -14.44 -22.65
CA TYR A 195 8.53 -13.45 -21.60
C TYR A 195 7.31 -12.52 -21.50
N SER A 196 6.86 -12.25 -20.28
CA SER A 196 5.94 -11.13 -20.03
C SER A 196 6.71 -9.81 -19.94
N LEU A 197 5.98 -8.69 -20.11
CA LEU A 197 6.51 -7.36 -19.87
C LEU A 197 7.09 -7.24 -18.45
N SER A 198 6.40 -7.79 -17.45
CA SER A 198 6.80 -7.79 -16.05
C SER A 198 8.09 -8.59 -15.83
N ASP A 199 8.26 -9.73 -16.51
CA ASP A 199 9.50 -10.52 -16.45
C ASP A 199 10.70 -9.73 -17.00
N LEU A 200 10.53 -9.09 -18.17
CA LEU A 200 11.59 -8.27 -18.78
C LEU A 200 11.99 -7.09 -17.87
N LYS A 201 11.02 -6.48 -17.17
CA LYS A 201 11.29 -5.41 -16.21
C LYS A 201 12.09 -5.89 -14.99
N ARG A 202 11.85 -7.11 -14.51
CA ARG A 202 12.54 -7.69 -13.34
C ARG A 202 13.95 -8.17 -13.65
N MET A 203 14.26 -8.50 -14.90
CA MET A 203 15.60 -8.98 -15.28
C MET A 203 16.68 -7.90 -15.15
N PRO A 204 17.92 -8.28 -14.79
CA PRO A 204 19.05 -7.35 -14.81
C PRO A 204 19.40 -6.94 -16.24
N ALA A 205 19.99 -5.75 -16.40
CA ALA A 205 20.31 -5.19 -17.71
C ALA A 205 21.17 -6.13 -18.57
N GLN A 206 22.15 -6.81 -17.97
CA GLN A 206 23.01 -7.77 -18.66
C GLN A 206 22.22 -8.87 -19.37
N LYS A 207 21.27 -9.49 -18.66
CA LYS A 207 20.43 -10.55 -19.21
C LYS A 207 19.54 -10.07 -20.35
N LEU A 208 19.11 -8.80 -20.30
CA LEU A 208 18.33 -8.19 -21.39
C LEU A 208 19.19 -7.97 -22.65
N LEU A 209 20.47 -7.64 -22.48
CA LEU A 209 21.43 -7.56 -23.58
C LEU A 209 21.67 -8.94 -24.21
N ASP A 210 21.84 -9.98 -23.38
CA ASP A 210 22.02 -11.36 -23.87
C ASP A 210 20.81 -11.83 -24.70
N ILE A 211 19.58 -11.52 -24.25
CA ILE A 211 18.34 -11.79 -24.98
C ILE A 211 18.29 -10.98 -26.29
N ALA A 212 18.75 -9.73 -26.27
CA ALA A 212 18.78 -8.89 -27.46
C ALA A 212 19.77 -9.43 -28.51
N ASP A 213 20.93 -9.93 -28.07
CA ASP A 213 21.92 -10.57 -28.93
C ASP A 213 21.38 -11.87 -29.54
N GLN A 214 20.69 -12.71 -28.75
CA GLN A 214 20.01 -13.92 -29.24
C GLN A 214 18.94 -13.62 -30.31
N LEU A 215 18.26 -12.49 -30.18
CA LEU A 215 17.27 -12.00 -31.14
C LEU A 215 17.91 -11.18 -32.29
N ASN A 216 19.24 -11.13 -32.39
CA ASN A 216 19.97 -10.35 -33.40
C ASN A 216 19.64 -8.84 -33.41
N ILE A 217 19.33 -8.26 -32.24
CA ILE A 217 19.04 -6.84 -32.07
C ILE A 217 20.34 -6.10 -31.74
N GLN A 218 21.13 -5.79 -32.76
CA GLN A 218 22.46 -5.20 -32.60
C GLN A 218 22.48 -3.65 -32.61
N GLU A 219 21.43 -3.02 -33.12
CA GLU A 219 21.39 -1.56 -33.33
C GLU A 219 21.03 -0.80 -32.03
N GLY A 220 21.98 -0.03 -31.49
CA GLY A 220 21.73 0.94 -30.42
C GLY A 220 21.53 0.35 -29.01
N VAL A 221 21.60 -0.97 -28.85
CA VAL A 221 21.27 -1.69 -27.61
C VAL A 221 22.39 -1.62 -26.56
N ALA A 222 23.67 -1.65 -26.97
CA ALA A 222 24.81 -1.74 -26.04
C ALA A 222 25.03 -0.50 -25.13
N ARG A 223 24.52 0.68 -25.52
CA ARG A 223 24.58 1.92 -24.72
C ARG A 223 23.20 2.49 -24.39
N ALA A 224 22.14 1.74 -24.69
CA ALA A 224 20.76 2.15 -24.44
C ALA A 224 20.43 2.07 -22.95
N ARG A 225 19.45 2.88 -22.50
CA ARG A 225 18.89 2.69 -21.16
C ARG A 225 18.15 1.35 -21.13
N LYS A 226 18.05 0.74 -19.95
CA LYS A 226 17.28 -0.51 -19.76
C LYS A 226 15.89 -0.47 -20.40
N GLN A 227 15.21 0.67 -20.31
CA GLN A 227 13.89 0.89 -20.92
C GLN A 227 13.93 0.81 -22.46
N ASP A 228 14.93 1.40 -23.10
CA ASP A 228 15.09 1.37 -24.56
C ASP A 228 15.40 -0.04 -25.05
N VAL A 229 16.20 -0.81 -24.29
CA VAL A 229 16.47 -2.23 -24.57
C VAL A 229 15.18 -3.05 -24.48
N ILE A 230 14.39 -2.87 -23.42
CA ILE A 230 13.08 -3.53 -23.29
C ILE A 230 12.17 -3.16 -24.47
N PHE A 231 12.14 -1.89 -24.86
CA PHE A 231 11.33 -1.43 -25.99
C PHE A 231 11.75 -2.11 -27.32
N ALA A 232 13.06 -2.24 -27.56
CA ALA A 232 13.59 -2.92 -28.73
C ALA A 232 13.24 -4.42 -28.74
N LEU A 233 13.37 -5.10 -27.59
CA LEU A 233 12.97 -6.50 -27.42
C LEU A 233 11.48 -6.70 -27.71
N LEU A 234 10.63 -5.86 -27.12
CA LEU A 234 9.18 -5.93 -27.30
C LEU A 234 8.75 -5.71 -28.75
N LYS A 235 9.48 -4.90 -29.52
CA LYS A 235 9.22 -4.70 -30.96
C LYS A 235 9.30 -6.00 -31.76
N VAL A 236 10.18 -6.91 -31.35
CA VAL A 236 10.36 -8.22 -31.98
C VAL A 236 9.37 -9.21 -31.40
N LEU A 237 9.31 -9.32 -30.06
CA LEU A 237 8.49 -10.32 -29.37
C LEU A 237 6.98 -10.15 -29.62
N THR A 238 6.49 -8.91 -29.73
CA THR A 238 5.05 -8.65 -29.98
C THR A 238 4.61 -8.97 -31.42
N ARG A 239 5.54 -9.18 -32.35
CA ARG A 239 5.24 -9.61 -33.73
C ARG A 239 5.09 -11.13 -33.84
N HIS A 240 5.53 -11.88 -32.84
CA HIS A 240 5.43 -13.34 -32.81
C HIS A 240 4.03 -13.79 -32.38
N GLY A 241 3.59 -14.96 -32.84
CA GLY A 241 2.17 -15.40 -32.76
C GLY A 241 1.58 -15.51 -31.35
N GLU A 242 2.42 -15.73 -30.33
CA GLU A 242 1.97 -15.81 -28.93
C GLU A 242 1.75 -14.42 -28.29
N GLY A 243 2.36 -13.38 -28.86
CA GLY A 243 2.35 -12.02 -28.32
C GLY A 243 3.16 -11.89 -27.02
N VAL A 244 3.10 -10.71 -26.41
CA VAL A 244 3.71 -10.47 -25.09
C VAL A 244 2.59 -10.23 -24.09
N ALA A 245 2.62 -10.93 -22.96
CA ALA A 245 1.70 -10.67 -21.86
C ALA A 245 2.16 -9.44 -21.06
N ALA A 246 1.22 -8.60 -20.65
CA ALA A 246 1.45 -7.57 -19.64
C ALA A 246 0.34 -7.61 -18.61
N ASP A 247 0.67 -7.14 -17.42
CA ASP A 247 -0.28 -6.99 -16.34
C ASP A 247 -0.05 -5.67 -15.58
N GLY A 248 -1.05 -5.25 -14.83
CA GLY A 248 -0.96 -4.08 -13.97
C GLY A 248 -2.32 -3.59 -13.49
N VAL A 249 -2.31 -2.61 -12.60
CA VAL A 249 -3.52 -2.03 -12.02
C VAL A 249 -3.98 -0.85 -12.86
N LEU A 250 -5.23 -0.89 -13.31
CA LEU A 250 -5.82 0.14 -14.16
C LEU A 250 -5.99 1.46 -13.38
N GLU A 251 -5.45 2.54 -13.93
CA GLU A 251 -5.81 3.93 -13.59
C GLU A 251 -6.56 4.55 -14.77
N ILE A 252 -7.82 4.92 -14.57
CA ILE A 252 -8.62 5.64 -15.58
C ILE A 252 -8.43 7.14 -15.36
N LEU A 253 -8.00 7.84 -16.41
CA LEU A 253 -7.80 9.29 -16.40
C LEU A 253 -9.10 10.04 -16.74
N PRO A 254 -9.21 11.35 -16.44
CA PRO A 254 -10.43 12.14 -16.68
C PRO A 254 -10.93 12.11 -18.13
N ASP A 255 -10.02 11.95 -19.09
CA ASP A 255 -10.32 11.87 -20.53
C ASP A 255 -10.94 10.51 -20.94
N GLY A 256 -11.08 9.56 -20.01
CA GLY A 256 -11.78 8.30 -20.19
C GLY A 256 -10.94 7.15 -20.76
N PHE A 257 -9.67 7.39 -21.09
CA PHE A 257 -8.69 6.33 -21.34
C PHE A 257 -7.93 5.99 -20.05
N GLY A 258 -7.19 4.88 -20.03
CA GLY A 258 -6.46 4.47 -18.84
C GLY A 258 -5.09 3.88 -19.13
N PHE A 259 -4.33 3.67 -18.07
CA PHE A 259 -3.03 3.01 -18.09
C PHE A 259 -2.96 1.91 -17.04
N LEU A 260 -2.30 0.80 -17.37
CA LEU A 260 -1.90 -0.20 -16.39
C LEU A 260 -0.64 0.27 -15.70
N ARG A 261 -0.75 0.53 -14.39
CA ARG A 261 0.35 0.93 -13.52
C ARG A 261 0.95 -0.29 -12.84
N ALA A 262 2.27 -0.35 -12.76
CA ALA A 262 2.99 -1.42 -12.09
C ALA A 262 3.01 -1.22 -10.56
N ALA A 263 2.82 -2.30 -9.81
CA ALA A 263 2.93 -2.28 -8.35
C ALA A 263 4.38 -2.03 -7.90
N GLU A 264 5.37 -2.57 -8.64
CA GLU A 264 6.79 -2.37 -8.38
C GLU A 264 7.22 -0.90 -8.49
N ALA A 265 6.51 -0.12 -9.30
CA ALA A 265 6.71 1.32 -9.44
C ALA A 265 5.82 2.12 -8.45
N SER A 266 5.23 1.47 -7.44
CA SER A 266 4.26 2.09 -6.52
C SER A 266 3.14 2.85 -7.23
N TYR A 267 2.63 2.27 -8.33
CA TYR A 267 1.62 2.90 -9.20
C TYR A 267 2.03 4.28 -9.74
N LEU A 268 3.33 4.49 -9.99
CA LEU A 268 3.83 5.68 -10.68
C LEU A 268 3.52 5.59 -12.17
N ALA A 269 3.29 6.75 -12.79
CA ALA A 269 3.21 6.84 -14.23
C ALA A 269 4.59 6.57 -14.85
N GLY A 270 4.68 5.48 -15.60
CA GLY A 270 5.88 5.05 -16.32
C GLY A 270 5.76 5.23 -17.83
N PRO A 271 6.88 5.41 -18.55
CA PRO A 271 6.89 5.38 -20.02
C PRO A 271 6.54 3.99 -20.59
N ASP A 272 6.69 2.96 -19.76
CA ASP A 272 6.47 1.55 -20.01
C ASP A 272 5.09 1.06 -19.53
N ASP A 273 4.17 1.99 -19.25
CA ASP A 273 2.79 1.70 -18.91
C ASP A 273 1.98 1.29 -20.15
N THR A 274 1.03 0.38 -19.92
CA THR A 274 0.19 -0.14 -21.00
C THR A 274 -1.10 0.66 -21.12
N TYR A 275 -1.31 1.28 -22.28
CA TYR A 275 -2.52 2.00 -22.64
C TYR A 275 -3.74 1.08 -22.76
N ILE A 276 -4.86 1.55 -22.20
CA ILE A 276 -6.18 0.94 -22.32
C ILE A 276 -7.14 1.95 -22.97
N SER A 277 -7.81 1.52 -24.04
CA SER A 277 -8.73 2.38 -24.77
C SER A 277 -10.05 2.60 -24.00
N PRO A 278 -10.70 3.77 -24.18
CA PRO A 278 -12.03 4.02 -23.62
C PRO A 278 -13.07 2.99 -24.05
N SER A 279 -12.93 2.43 -25.26
CA SER A 279 -13.82 1.39 -25.78
C SER A 279 -13.70 0.08 -24.99
N GLN A 280 -12.48 -0.34 -24.63
CA GLN A 280 -12.27 -1.50 -23.78
C GLN A 280 -12.83 -1.28 -22.38
N ILE A 281 -12.57 -0.10 -21.79
CA ILE A 281 -13.08 0.30 -20.47
C ILE A 281 -14.60 0.22 -20.44
N ARG A 282 -15.29 0.83 -21.40
CA ARG A 282 -16.75 0.80 -21.45
C ARG A 282 -17.32 -0.59 -21.72
N ARG A 283 -16.74 -1.34 -22.65
CA ARG A 283 -17.25 -2.67 -23.05
C ARG A 283 -17.17 -3.69 -21.91
N LEU A 284 -16.11 -3.64 -21.11
CA LEU A 284 -15.86 -4.57 -20.00
C LEU A 284 -16.24 -3.97 -18.64
N VAL A 285 -16.79 -2.74 -18.62
CA VAL A 285 -17.19 -2.01 -17.40
C VAL A 285 -16.04 -1.95 -16.38
N LEU A 286 -14.84 -1.65 -16.87
CA LEU A 286 -13.62 -1.59 -16.06
C LEU A 286 -13.64 -0.34 -15.19
N ARG A 287 -13.04 -0.44 -14.01
CA ARG A 287 -12.88 0.67 -13.07
C ARG A 287 -11.43 0.80 -12.61
N THR A 288 -11.06 1.99 -12.16
CA THR A 288 -9.77 2.20 -11.51
C THR A 288 -9.59 1.20 -10.36
N GLY A 289 -8.40 0.62 -10.25
CA GLY A 289 -8.07 -0.43 -9.29
C GLY A 289 -8.22 -1.87 -9.82
N ASP A 290 -8.87 -2.08 -10.98
CA ASP A 290 -8.95 -3.42 -11.58
C ASP A 290 -7.55 -3.83 -12.04
N HIS A 291 -7.06 -4.99 -11.59
CA HIS A 291 -5.83 -5.57 -12.12
C HIS A 291 -6.16 -6.35 -13.38
N LEU A 292 -5.50 -6.00 -14.47
CA LEU A 292 -5.75 -6.58 -15.78
C LEU A 292 -4.51 -7.33 -16.19
N SER A 293 -4.69 -8.52 -16.76
CA SER A 293 -3.66 -9.20 -17.51
C SER A 293 -4.13 -9.46 -18.93
N GLY A 294 -3.22 -9.40 -19.88
CA GLY A 294 -3.56 -9.59 -21.28
C GLY A 294 -2.39 -9.43 -22.22
N ARG A 295 -2.65 -9.58 -23.52
CA ARG A 295 -1.65 -9.47 -24.57
C ARG A 295 -1.50 -8.03 -25.04
N ILE A 296 -0.27 -7.52 -25.03
CA ILE A 296 0.06 -6.19 -25.56
C ILE A 296 0.41 -6.24 -27.04
N ARG A 297 0.17 -5.12 -27.71
CA ARG A 297 0.67 -4.84 -29.06
C ARG A 297 1.64 -3.67 -29.02
N PHE A 298 2.55 -3.68 -29.99
CA PHE A 298 3.45 -2.56 -30.22
C PHE A 298 2.67 -1.28 -30.59
N PRO A 299 3.16 -0.08 -30.19
CA PRO A 299 2.59 1.18 -30.64
C PRO A 299 2.63 1.30 -32.18
N LYS A 300 1.54 1.77 -32.79
CA LYS A 300 1.49 2.12 -34.22
C LYS A 300 2.17 3.47 -34.47
N ASP A 301 2.36 3.81 -35.74
CA ASP A 301 2.88 5.13 -36.13
C ASP A 301 2.03 6.26 -35.52
N GLY A 302 2.68 7.12 -34.73
CA GLY A 302 2.04 8.20 -33.98
C GLY A 302 1.60 7.86 -32.55
N GLU A 303 1.62 6.58 -32.15
CA GLU A 303 1.39 6.13 -30.77
C GLU A 303 2.70 6.07 -29.98
N ARG A 304 2.66 6.43 -28.69
CA ARG A 304 3.84 6.42 -27.80
C ARG A 304 3.91 5.24 -26.84
N TYR A 305 2.76 4.67 -26.48
CA TYR A 305 2.63 3.66 -25.44
C TYR A 305 2.23 2.30 -26.01
N PHE A 306 2.67 1.22 -25.37
CA PHE A 306 2.15 -0.11 -25.62
C PHE A 306 0.65 -0.12 -25.34
N ALA A 307 -0.13 -0.83 -26.13
CA ALA A 307 -1.57 -0.91 -25.93
C ALA A 307 -1.98 -2.35 -25.64
N LEU A 308 -2.92 -2.55 -24.71
CA LEU A 308 -3.48 -3.87 -24.48
C LEU A 308 -4.40 -4.23 -25.65
N SER A 309 -4.12 -5.33 -26.33
CA SER A 309 -4.90 -5.81 -27.47
C SER A 309 -6.06 -6.68 -26.99
N ILE A 310 -5.73 -7.69 -26.18
CA ILE A 310 -6.67 -8.68 -25.64
C ILE A 310 -6.52 -8.66 -24.13
N ILE A 311 -7.64 -8.61 -23.41
CA ILE A 311 -7.68 -8.77 -21.95
C ILE A 311 -8.00 -10.23 -21.69
N ASP A 312 -7.13 -10.92 -20.95
CA ASP A 312 -7.24 -12.34 -20.63
C ASP A 312 -7.90 -12.56 -19.27
N THR A 313 -7.55 -11.74 -18.26
CA THR A 313 -8.17 -11.82 -16.92
C THR A 313 -8.40 -10.44 -16.31
N ILE A 314 -9.37 -10.39 -15.38
CA ILE A 314 -9.67 -9.23 -14.54
C ILE A 314 -9.59 -9.72 -13.08
N ASN A 315 -8.70 -9.12 -12.30
CA ASN A 315 -8.43 -9.48 -10.90
C ASN A 315 -8.07 -10.96 -10.71
N GLY A 316 -7.41 -11.57 -11.71
CA GLY A 316 -7.02 -12.99 -11.71
C GLY A 316 -8.16 -13.95 -12.06
N GLU A 317 -9.32 -13.45 -12.47
CA GLU A 317 -10.47 -14.24 -12.89
C GLU A 317 -10.80 -14.04 -14.37
N PRO A 318 -11.45 -15.02 -15.03
CA PRO A 318 -11.97 -14.87 -16.39
C PRO A 318 -12.94 -13.68 -16.52
N LEU A 319 -13.03 -13.10 -17.71
CA LEU A 319 -13.83 -11.90 -17.98
C LEU A 319 -15.32 -12.09 -17.65
N GLU A 320 -15.81 -13.33 -17.76
CA GLU A 320 -17.18 -13.72 -17.47
C GLU A 320 -17.54 -13.54 -16.00
N ALA A 321 -16.59 -13.80 -15.09
CA ALA A 321 -16.80 -13.68 -13.65
C ALA A 321 -17.05 -12.22 -13.22
N SER A 322 -16.48 -11.26 -13.96
CA SER A 322 -16.61 -9.83 -13.66
C SER A 322 -17.97 -9.22 -14.05
N LYS A 323 -18.83 -9.91 -14.80
CA LYS A 323 -20.09 -9.34 -15.33
C LYS A 323 -21.19 -9.16 -14.28
N ASN A 324 -21.24 -10.03 -13.27
CA ASN A 324 -22.32 -10.07 -12.27
C ASN A 324 -21.87 -9.57 -10.88
N LYS A 325 -20.80 -8.78 -10.82
CA LYS A 325 -20.26 -8.29 -9.54
C LYS A 325 -21.09 -7.17 -8.95
N VAL A 326 -21.27 -7.21 -7.63
CA VAL A 326 -21.87 -6.12 -6.87
C VAL A 326 -20.79 -5.08 -6.60
N LEU A 327 -21.11 -3.80 -6.79
CA LEU A 327 -20.18 -2.71 -6.51
C LEU A 327 -19.88 -2.64 -5.01
N PHE A 328 -18.66 -2.28 -4.63
CA PHE A 328 -18.24 -2.17 -3.24
C PHE A 328 -19.17 -1.29 -2.40
N GLU A 329 -19.69 -0.21 -2.98
CA GLU A 329 -20.61 0.72 -2.34
C GLU A 329 -21.98 0.09 -1.99
N ASN A 330 -22.38 -0.94 -2.72
CA ASN A 330 -23.66 -1.63 -2.54
C ASN A 330 -23.54 -2.86 -1.62
N LEU A 331 -22.33 -3.23 -1.21
CA LEU A 331 -22.08 -4.35 -0.30
C LEU A 331 -22.52 -4.01 1.13
N THR A 332 -23.15 -4.96 1.81
CA THR A 332 -23.74 -4.75 3.13
C THR A 332 -22.64 -4.74 4.21
N PRO A 333 -22.39 -3.61 4.91
CA PRO A 333 -21.33 -3.51 5.91
C PRO A 333 -21.75 -4.17 7.22
N LEU A 334 -20.89 -5.02 7.78
CA LEU A 334 -21.07 -5.65 9.09
C LEU A 334 -19.89 -5.34 10.03
N PHE A 335 -20.10 -5.59 11.32
CA PHE A 335 -18.98 -5.73 12.26
C PHE A 335 -18.11 -6.94 11.86
N PRO A 336 -16.80 -6.90 12.15
CA PRO A 336 -15.94 -8.07 12.04
C PRO A 336 -16.49 -9.24 12.87
N ARG A 337 -16.57 -10.42 12.25
CA ARG A 337 -17.03 -11.67 12.89
C ARG A 337 -16.03 -12.82 12.80
N ARG A 338 -14.96 -12.64 12.02
CA ARG A 338 -13.86 -13.60 11.87
C ARG A 338 -12.60 -12.92 12.36
N ARG A 339 -11.95 -13.52 13.35
CA ARG A 339 -10.75 -12.96 13.99
C ARG A 339 -9.49 -13.29 13.17
N PHE A 340 -8.56 -12.34 13.10
CA PHE A 340 -7.16 -12.62 12.80
C PHE A 340 -6.48 -13.09 14.07
N ARG A 341 -6.14 -14.38 14.14
CA ARG A 341 -5.23 -14.89 15.17
C ARG A 341 -3.84 -14.34 14.90
N LEU A 342 -3.30 -13.54 15.83
CA LEU A 342 -1.97 -12.95 15.71
C LEU A 342 -0.88 -13.76 16.42
N GLU A 343 -1.25 -14.57 17.40
CA GLU A 343 -0.40 -15.62 17.98
C GLU A 343 -0.01 -16.64 16.91
N ARG A 344 1.29 -16.83 16.71
CA ARG A 344 1.91 -17.84 15.84
C ARG A 344 2.07 -19.19 16.56
N GLY A 345 2.28 -19.16 17.87
CA GLY A 345 2.46 -20.36 18.69
C GLY A 345 3.82 -21.04 18.52
N ASP A 346 4.81 -20.32 17.97
CA ASP A 346 6.17 -20.81 17.76
C ASP A 346 7.05 -20.70 19.03
N GLY A 347 6.54 -20.02 20.08
CA GLY A 347 7.26 -19.79 21.34
C GLY A 347 8.41 -18.79 21.22
N SER A 348 8.51 -18.06 20.09
CA SER A 348 9.50 -17.02 19.90
C SER A 348 9.20 -15.80 20.77
N THR A 349 10.24 -15.02 21.08
CA THR A 349 10.09 -13.77 21.82
C THR A 349 9.27 -12.73 21.05
N GLU A 350 9.30 -12.80 19.72
CA GLU A 350 8.53 -11.92 18.83
C GLU A 350 7.02 -12.20 18.90
N ASP A 351 6.64 -13.49 19.02
CA ASP A 351 5.25 -13.93 19.09
C ASP A 351 4.51 -13.39 20.33
N ILE A 352 5.24 -13.01 21.38
CA ILE A 352 4.67 -12.36 22.58
C ILE A 352 3.86 -11.12 22.19
N THR A 353 4.28 -10.37 21.16
CA THR A 353 3.54 -9.20 20.67
C THR A 353 2.18 -9.58 20.11
N GLY A 354 2.13 -10.57 19.19
CA GLY A 354 0.89 -11.07 18.61
C GLY A 354 -0.03 -11.65 19.70
N ARG A 355 0.53 -12.40 20.64
CA ARG A 355 -0.18 -12.96 21.79
C ARG A 355 -0.81 -11.91 22.69
N ILE A 356 -0.10 -10.82 23.03
CA ILE A 356 -0.66 -9.73 23.85
C ILE A 356 -1.76 -8.98 23.09
N LEU A 357 -1.54 -8.67 21.80
CA LEU A 357 -2.55 -8.00 20.97
C LEU A 357 -3.83 -8.83 20.87
N ASP A 358 -3.69 -10.14 20.71
CA ASP A 358 -4.80 -11.08 20.66
C ASP A 358 -5.69 -11.06 21.90
N LEU A 359 -5.14 -10.69 23.06
CA LEU A 359 -5.88 -10.58 24.33
C LEU A 359 -6.39 -9.17 24.59
N MET A 360 -5.60 -8.15 24.25
CA MET A 360 -5.88 -6.76 24.63
C MET A 360 -6.64 -6.00 23.54
N ALA A 361 -6.35 -6.23 22.27
CA ALA A 361 -6.99 -5.54 21.16
C ALA A 361 -7.13 -6.51 19.98
N PRO A 362 -8.08 -7.47 20.06
CA PRO A 362 -8.27 -8.47 19.02
C PRO A 362 -8.57 -7.80 17.68
N GLN A 363 -7.99 -8.32 16.60
CA GLN A 363 -8.17 -7.81 15.24
C GLN A 363 -9.06 -8.76 14.44
N GLY A 364 -9.97 -8.22 13.62
CA GLY A 364 -10.87 -9.01 12.79
C GLY A 364 -10.82 -8.69 11.31
N LYS A 365 -11.32 -9.60 10.49
CA LYS A 365 -11.58 -9.40 9.05
C LYS A 365 -12.61 -8.28 8.89
N GLY A 366 -12.17 -7.13 8.38
CA GLY A 366 -12.97 -5.91 8.26
C GLY A 366 -12.71 -4.85 9.34
N GLN A 367 -11.66 -5.00 10.16
CA GLN A 367 -11.34 -4.06 11.24
C GLN A 367 -10.88 -2.70 10.70
N ARG A 368 -11.24 -1.64 11.42
CA ARG A 368 -10.68 -0.28 11.30
C ARG A 368 -9.85 0.01 12.54
N ALA A 369 -8.57 -0.36 12.50
CA ALA A 369 -7.69 -0.30 13.64
C ALA A 369 -6.71 0.87 13.55
N LEU A 370 -6.47 1.53 14.69
CA LEU A 370 -5.45 2.55 14.84
C LEU A 370 -4.37 2.06 15.81
N ILE A 371 -3.12 2.05 15.36
CA ILE A 371 -1.95 1.93 16.23
C ILE A 371 -1.54 3.35 16.60
N VAL A 372 -1.97 3.81 17.77
CA VAL A 372 -1.75 5.14 18.30
C VAL A 372 -0.38 5.18 18.95
N SER A 373 0.58 5.84 18.31
CA SER A 373 1.99 5.78 18.72
C SER A 373 2.61 7.16 18.78
N PRO A 374 3.26 7.51 19.91
CA PRO A 374 4.26 8.56 19.94
C PRO A 374 5.44 8.22 19.00
N PRO A 375 6.20 9.21 18.54
CA PRO A 375 7.48 8.97 17.88
C PRO A 375 8.39 8.08 18.73
N LYS A 376 9.13 7.18 18.08
CA LYS A 376 10.07 6.22 18.68
C LYS A 376 9.47 5.18 19.63
N ALA A 377 8.16 5.02 19.74
CA ALA A 377 7.53 4.04 20.64
C ALA A 377 7.43 2.59 20.07
N GLY A 378 8.13 2.28 18.98
CA GLY A 378 8.11 0.93 18.38
C GLY A 378 7.01 0.67 17.36
N LYS A 379 6.40 1.72 16.79
CA LYS A 379 5.38 1.68 15.71
C LYS A 379 5.72 0.68 14.59
N THR A 380 6.91 0.82 14.00
CA THR A 380 7.32 0.01 12.83
C THR A 380 7.45 -1.46 13.19
N MET A 381 8.07 -1.78 14.34
CA MET A 381 8.18 -3.15 14.83
C MET A 381 6.80 -3.76 15.09
N MET A 382 5.88 -3.01 15.70
CA MET A 382 4.50 -3.45 15.93
C MET A 382 3.81 -3.82 14.60
N MET A 383 3.91 -2.94 13.59
CA MET A 383 3.31 -3.18 12.29
C MET A 383 3.92 -4.38 11.56
N GLN A 384 5.25 -4.54 11.59
CA GLN A 384 5.94 -5.71 11.02
C GLN A 384 5.49 -7.02 11.69
N GLN A 385 5.34 -7.04 13.01
CA GLN A 385 4.89 -8.23 13.74
C GLN A 385 3.45 -8.59 13.41
N VAL A 386 2.55 -7.59 13.32
CA VAL A 386 1.17 -7.81 12.86
C VAL A 386 1.15 -8.36 11.43
N ALA A 387 1.95 -7.78 10.52
CA ALA A 387 2.03 -8.24 9.13
C ALA A 387 2.51 -9.69 9.03
N THR A 388 3.57 -10.02 9.76
CA THR A 388 4.16 -11.36 9.79
C THR A 388 3.18 -12.37 10.38
N ALA A 389 2.49 -12.01 11.46
CA ALA A 389 1.47 -12.86 12.07
C ALA A 389 0.30 -13.14 11.11
N ILE A 390 -0.24 -12.11 10.47
CA ILE A 390 -1.37 -12.27 9.52
C ILE A 390 -0.93 -13.12 8.33
N THR A 391 0.22 -12.85 7.73
CA THR A 391 0.69 -13.57 6.53
C THR A 391 1.05 -15.02 6.81
N ASN A 392 1.50 -15.35 8.02
CA ASN A 392 1.75 -16.73 8.43
C ASN A 392 0.45 -17.49 8.76
N ASN A 393 -0.46 -16.87 9.52
CA ASN A 393 -1.66 -17.55 10.02
C ASN A 393 -2.84 -17.52 9.03
N HIS A 394 -2.86 -16.55 8.12
CA HIS A 394 -3.94 -16.29 7.15
C HIS A 394 -3.33 -16.04 5.75
N PRO A 395 -2.67 -17.04 5.14
CA PRO A 395 -1.98 -16.88 3.86
C PRO A 395 -2.93 -16.58 2.68
N GLU A 396 -4.24 -16.77 2.86
CA GLU A 396 -5.25 -16.45 1.86
C GLU A 396 -5.56 -14.94 1.76
N VAL A 397 -5.13 -14.15 2.76
CA VAL A 397 -5.37 -12.72 2.84
C VAL A 397 -4.44 -11.98 1.90
N HIS A 398 -4.99 -11.03 1.15
CA HIS A 398 -4.20 -10.14 0.33
C HIS A 398 -3.64 -8.99 1.18
N MET A 399 -2.33 -9.02 1.44
CA MET A 399 -1.63 -8.02 2.25
C MET A 399 -1.06 -6.90 1.37
N ILE A 400 -1.48 -5.67 1.66
CA ILE A 400 -0.92 -4.45 1.07
C ILE A 400 -0.33 -3.60 2.19
N VAL A 401 0.94 -3.22 2.07
CA VAL A 401 1.60 -2.27 2.97
C VAL A 401 1.74 -0.94 2.24
N LEU A 402 1.08 0.10 2.76
CA LEU A 402 1.07 1.44 2.20
C LEU A 402 1.89 2.38 3.08
N LEU A 403 3.04 2.82 2.58
CA LEU A 403 3.94 3.74 3.28
C LEU A 403 3.86 5.14 2.67
N ILE A 404 3.48 6.13 3.47
CA ILE A 404 3.23 7.51 3.04
C ILE A 404 4.12 8.47 3.83
N ASP A 405 4.91 9.27 3.10
CA ASP A 405 5.78 10.30 3.66
C ASP A 405 6.73 9.73 4.74
N GLU A 406 7.22 8.52 4.47
CA GLU A 406 8.15 7.80 5.34
C GLU A 406 9.54 7.71 4.70
N ARG A 407 10.53 7.29 5.48
CA ARG A 407 11.93 7.31 5.07
C ARG A 407 12.28 6.17 4.10
N PRO A 408 13.13 6.39 3.09
CA PRO A 408 13.53 5.34 2.12
C PRO A 408 14.12 4.08 2.77
N GLU A 409 14.89 4.21 3.85
CA GLU A 409 15.45 3.09 4.59
C GLU A 409 14.38 2.22 5.26
N GLU A 410 13.32 2.84 5.81
CA GLU A 410 12.20 2.13 6.44
C GLU A 410 11.33 1.41 5.38
N VAL A 411 11.19 2.01 4.19
CA VAL A 411 10.54 1.38 3.03
C VAL A 411 11.29 0.11 2.62
N THR A 412 12.61 0.20 2.50
CA THR A 412 13.45 -0.93 2.11
C THR A 412 13.39 -2.07 3.13
N GLU A 413 13.38 -1.74 4.42
CA GLU A 413 13.22 -2.72 5.50
C GLU A 413 11.88 -3.45 5.40
N MET A 414 10.79 -2.71 5.19
CA MET A 414 9.46 -3.28 5.06
C MET A 414 9.33 -4.20 3.84
N GLN A 415 9.91 -3.81 2.70
CA GLN A 415 9.96 -4.62 1.47
C GLN A 415 10.68 -5.95 1.65
N ARG A 416 11.70 -6.00 2.50
CA ARG A 416 12.48 -7.22 2.76
C ARG A 416 11.85 -8.13 3.82
N THR A 417 11.07 -7.55 4.72
CA THR A 417 10.57 -8.25 5.90
C THR A 417 9.15 -8.78 5.71
N VAL A 418 8.26 -7.99 5.11
CA VAL A 418 6.84 -8.34 4.99
C VAL A 418 6.55 -9.03 3.67
N ARG A 419 5.85 -10.17 3.75
CA ARG A 419 5.33 -10.89 2.59
C ARG A 419 4.03 -10.25 2.13
N GLY A 420 4.11 -9.34 1.16
CA GLY A 420 2.94 -8.67 0.61
C GLY A 420 3.32 -7.66 -0.46
N GLU A 421 2.31 -6.96 -0.97
CA GLU A 421 2.51 -5.84 -1.87
C GLU A 421 2.93 -4.61 -1.06
N VAL A 422 4.16 -4.13 -1.22
CA VAL A 422 4.65 -2.94 -0.51
C VAL A 422 4.66 -1.75 -1.47
N ILE A 423 3.74 -0.82 -1.24
CA ILE A 423 3.53 0.40 -2.03
C ILE A 423 3.97 1.59 -1.19
N SER A 424 4.81 2.46 -1.75
CA SER A 424 5.38 3.57 -1.00
C SER A 424 5.42 4.87 -1.78
N SER A 425 5.31 5.98 -1.05
CA SER A 425 5.67 7.31 -1.50
C SER A 425 6.49 7.95 -0.39
N THR A 426 7.80 8.06 -0.59
CA THR A 426 8.74 8.59 0.43
C THR A 426 8.53 10.09 0.65
N PHE A 427 9.13 10.65 1.70
CA PHE A 427 9.05 12.09 2.01
C PHE A 427 9.64 13.01 0.93
N ASP A 428 10.41 12.47 -0.02
CA ASP A 428 10.96 13.23 -1.16
C ASP A 428 9.88 13.58 -2.20
N GLU A 429 8.74 12.88 -2.18
CA GLU A 429 7.66 13.05 -3.12
C GLU A 429 6.68 14.16 -2.69
N PRO A 430 6.01 14.84 -3.63
CA PRO A 430 5.05 15.88 -3.29
C PRO A 430 3.76 15.33 -2.66
N ALA A 431 3.06 16.13 -1.86
CA ALA A 431 1.80 15.73 -1.22
C ALA A 431 0.72 15.20 -2.19
N ALA A 432 0.65 15.76 -3.41
CA ALA A 432 -0.25 15.27 -4.45
C ALA A 432 0.03 13.82 -4.85
N ARG A 433 1.30 13.41 -4.82
CA ARG A 433 1.72 12.03 -5.10
C ARG A 433 1.26 11.09 -4.00
N HIS A 434 1.43 11.45 -2.73
CA HIS A 434 0.95 10.65 -1.59
C HIS A 434 -0.56 10.38 -1.71
N VAL A 435 -1.34 11.41 -2.05
CA VAL A 435 -2.79 11.29 -2.26
C VAL A 435 -3.10 10.36 -3.43
N GLN A 436 -2.44 10.53 -4.58
CA GLN A 436 -2.67 9.68 -5.76
C GLN A 436 -2.40 8.20 -5.47
N VAL A 437 -1.26 7.89 -4.83
CA VAL A 437 -0.88 6.50 -4.50
C VAL A 437 -1.88 5.89 -3.53
N ALA A 438 -2.32 6.62 -2.51
CA ALA A 438 -3.33 6.14 -1.57
C ALA A 438 -4.69 5.88 -2.27
N GLU A 439 -5.12 6.76 -3.17
CA GLU A 439 -6.36 6.60 -3.95
C GLU A 439 -6.28 5.35 -4.87
N MET A 440 -5.12 5.09 -5.49
CA MET A 440 -4.91 3.87 -6.28
C MET A 440 -4.98 2.60 -5.42
N VAL A 441 -4.31 2.60 -4.26
CA VAL A 441 -4.30 1.45 -3.34
C VAL A 441 -5.69 1.15 -2.80
N ILE A 442 -6.46 2.17 -2.41
CA ILE A 442 -7.80 1.92 -1.87
C ILE A 442 -8.77 1.43 -2.94
N GLU A 443 -8.69 1.95 -4.17
CA GLU A 443 -9.50 1.44 -5.28
C GLU A 443 -9.12 0.00 -5.62
N ARG A 444 -7.81 -0.33 -5.65
CA ARG A 444 -7.32 -1.70 -5.81
C ARG A 444 -7.90 -2.65 -4.76
N ALA A 445 -7.85 -2.25 -3.50
CA ALA A 445 -8.39 -3.04 -2.40
C ALA A 445 -9.91 -3.24 -2.51
N LYS A 446 -10.67 -2.20 -2.88
CA LYS A 446 -12.12 -2.33 -3.11
C LYS A 446 -12.44 -3.32 -4.23
N ARG A 447 -11.71 -3.26 -5.35
CA ARG A 447 -11.89 -4.23 -6.45
C ARG A 447 -11.64 -5.65 -5.96
N LEU A 448 -10.59 -5.89 -5.20
CA LEU A 448 -10.34 -7.23 -4.62
C LEU A 448 -11.49 -7.71 -3.70
N VAL A 449 -12.06 -6.83 -2.88
CA VAL A 449 -13.21 -7.19 -2.02
C VAL A 449 -14.48 -7.47 -2.81
N GLU A 450 -14.72 -6.78 -3.93
CA GLU A 450 -15.82 -7.10 -4.86
C GLU A 450 -15.70 -8.52 -5.42
N HIS A 451 -14.48 -9.06 -5.50
CA HIS A 451 -14.18 -10.46 -5.82
C HIS A 451 -14.11 -11.36 -4.57
N LYS A 452 -14.77 -10.95 -3.48
CA LYS A 452 -14.90 -11.69 -2.22
C LYS A 452 -13.57 -12.05 -1.54
N ARG A 453 -12.50 -11.31 -1.82
CA ARG A 453 -11.21 -11.49 -1.16
C ARG A 453 -11.20 -10.77 0.19
N ASP A 454 -10.46 -11.34 1.13
CA ASP A 454 -10.11 -10.69 2.39
C ASP A 454 -8.81 -9.90 2.17
N VAL A 455 -8.86 -8.57 2.33
CA VAL A 455 -7.76 -7.65 2.06
C VAL A 455 -7.37 -6.94 3.35
N VAL A 456 -6.07 -6.82 3.59
CA VAL A 456 -5.50 -6.03 4.71
C VAL A 456 -4.61 -4.95 4.14
N ILE A 457 -4.88 -3.69 4.51
CA ILE A 457 -3.98 -2.56 4.28
C ILE A 457 -3.31 -2.19 5.60
N LEU A 458 -2.00 -2.27 5.64
CA LEU A 458 -1.17 -1.70 6.71
C LEU A 458 -0.73 -0.31 6.26
N LEU A 459 -1.28 0.74 6.87
CA LEU A 459 -1.02 2.13 6.48
C LEU A 459 -0.09 2.81 7.47
N ASP A 460 1.08 3.24 7.00
CA ASP A 460 2.02 4.03 7.77
C ASP A 460 2.33 5.37 7.09
N SER A 461 1.71 6.51 7.45
CA SER A 461 0.72 6.69 8.53
C SER A 461 -0.52 7.44 8.06
N ILE A 462 -1.64 7.24 8.77
CA ILE A 462 -2.89 7.97 8.49
C ILE A 462 -2.74 9.46 8.79
N THR A 463 -1.92 9.82 9.78
CA THR A 463 -1.64 11.21 10.15
C THR A 463 -0.95 11.95 9.01
N ARG A 464 0.10 11.35 8.43
CA ARG A 464 0.82 11.93 7.28
C ARG A 464 -0.06 11.98 6.04
N LEU A 465 -0.86 10.96 5.78
CA LEU A 465 -1.84 10.98 4.68
C LEU A 465 -2.85 12.14 4.85
N ALA A 466 -3.37 12.36 6.05
CA ALA A 466 -4.28 13.47 6.32
C ALA A 466 -3.61 14.84 6.14
N ARG A 467 -2.33 14.99 6.52
CA ARG A 467 -1.53 16.19 6.22
C ARG A 467 -1.39 16.41 4.70
N ALA A 468 -1.14 15.35 3.94
CA ALA A 468 -1.05 15.44 2.48
C ALA A 468 -2.37 15.92 1.86
N TYR A 469 -3.51 15.37 2.30
CA TYR A 469 -4.82 15.86 1.86
C TYR A 469 -5.05 17.33 2.21
N ASN A 470 -4.68 17.76 3.42
CA ASN A 470 -4.82 19.16 3.84
C ASN A 470 -4.01 20.12 2.96
N ASN A 471 -2.84 19.71 2.48
CA ASN A 471 -1.99 20.53 1.62
C ASN A 471 -2.47 20.59 0.16
N VAL A 472 -3.20 19.58 -0.31
CA VAL A 472 -3.66 19.46 -1.70
C VAL A 472 -5.06 20.04 -1.90
N VAL A 473 -5.90 20.01 -0.87
CA VAL A 473 -7.28 20.52 -0.94
C VAL A 473 -7.27 22.05 -1.11
N PRO A 474 -8.02 22.61 -2.08
CA PRO A 474 -8.21 24.05 -2.19
C PRO A 474 -8.80 24.63 -0.91
N SER A 475 -8.28 25.77 -0.45
CA SER A 475 -8.75 26.41 0.78
C SER A 475 -10.27 26.66 0.74
N SER A 476 -10.96 26.20 1.79
CA SER A 476 -12.39 26.45 1.98
C SER A 476 -12.69 27.82 2.60
N GLY A 477 -11.64 28.54 3.04
CA GLY A 477 -11.76 29.76 3.85
C GLY A 477 -12.14 29.49 5.31
N LYS A 478 -12.35 28.24 5.72
CA LYS A 478 -12.67 27.83 7.09
C LYS A 478 -11.60 26.90 7.63
N VAL A 479 -10.75 27.43 8.51
CA VAL A 479 -9.67 26.68 9.15
C VAL A 479 -10.08 26.31 10.56
N LEU A 480 -10.07 25.00 10.86
CA LEU A 480 -10.31 24.44 12.18
C LEU A 480 -9.09 24.64 13.09
N THR A 481 -9.26 24.35 14.37
CA THR A 481 -8.14 24.31 15.33
C THR A 481 -7.01 23.44 14.80
N GLY A 482 -5.76 23.89 14.99
CA GLY A 482 -4.58 23.17 14.52
C GLY A 482 -4.23 23.38 13.04
N GLY A 483 -4.91 24.28 12.32
CA GLY A 483 -4.55 24.62 10.94
C GLY A 483 -5.09 23.65 9.89
N VAL A 484 -6.09 22.84 10.26
CA VAL A 484 -6.73 21.87 9.38
C VAL A 484 -7.91 22.53 8.67
N ASP A 485 -7.98 22.45 7.35
CA ASP A 485 -9.13 22.95 6.59
C ASP A 485 -10.38 22.09 6.89
N ALA A 486 -11.55 22.72 7.00
CA ALA A 486 -12.80 22.03 7.33
C ALA A 486 -13.14 20.87 6.36
N ASN A 487 -12.72 20.95 5.10
CA ASN A 487 -12.97 19.92 4.09
C ASN A 487 -11.82 18.92 3.95
N ALA A 488 -10.64 19.21 4.52
CA ALA A 488 -9.44 18.38 4.33
C ALA A 488 -9.60 16.96 4.88
N LEU A 489 -10.33 16.79 5.99
CA LEU A 489 -10.48 15.48 6.65
C LEU A 489 -11.54 14.59 6.00
N HIS A 490 -12.38 15.10 5.10
CA HIS A 490 -13.46 14.32 4.49
C HIS A 490 -12.94 13.11 3.70
N ARG A 491 -11.94 13.32 2.84
CA ARG A 491 -11.35 12.25 2.02
C ARG A 491 -10.61 11.19 2.82
N PRO A 492 -9.68 11.52 3.73
CA PRO A 492 -8.99 10.49 4.49
C PRO A 492 -9.93 9.80 5.50
N LYS A 493 -11.01 10.44 5.99
CA LYS A 493 -12.10 9.73 6.70
C LYS A 493 -12.80 8.70 5.83
N ARG A 494 -13.08 9.03 4.57
CA ARG A 494 -13.66 8.07 3.60
C ARG A 494 -12.69 6.94 3.28
N PHE A 495 -11.39 7.21 3.18
CA PHE A 495 -10.35 6.19 3.00
C PHE A 495 -10.38 5.19 4.17
N PHE A 496 -10.27 5.68 5.42
CA PHE A 496 -10.24 4.80 6.59
C PHE A 496 -11.58 4.12 6.85
N GLY A 497 -12.70 4.82 6.61
CA GLY A 497 -14.06 4.30 6.69
C GLY A 497 -14.44 3.33 5.57
N ALA A 498 -13.58 3.13 4.58
CA ALA A 498 -13.78 2.07 3.59
C ALA A 498 -13.68 0.68 4.24
N ALA A 499 -12.80 0.50 5.25
CA ALA A 499 -12.64 -0.78 5.91
C ALA A 499 -13.92 -1.25 6.62
N ARG A 500 -14.34 -2.45 6.27
CA ARG A 500 -15.59 -3.10 6.70
C ARG A 500 -15.53 -4.60 6.43
N ASN A 501 -16.25 -5.36 7.24
CA ASN A 501 -16.63 -6.72 6.89
C ASN A 501 -17.85 -6.67 5.96
N VAL A 502 -17.93 -7.60 5.00
CA VAL A 502 -19.00 -7.63 4.00
C VAL A 502 -19.81 -8.93 4.16
N GLU A 503 -21.13 -8.82 4.13
CA GLU A 503 -22.03 -9.99 4.26
C GLU A 503 -21.94 -10.94 3.06
N GLU A 504 -21.87 -10.40 1.85
CA GLU A 504 -21.88 -11.14 0.58
C GLU A 504 -20.54 -11.88 0.29
N GLY A 505 -19.51 -11.62 1.11
CA GLY A 505 -18.19 -12.23 1.04
C GLY A 505 -17.05 -11.22 0.91
N GLY A 506 -15.89 -11.58 1.45
CA GLY A 506 -14.70 -10.73 1.52
C GLY A 506 -14.73 -9.74 2.69
N SER A 507 -13.65 -9.00 2.84
CA SER A 507 -13.53 -7.95 3.85
C SER A 507 -12.38 -7.01 3.52
N LEU A 508 -12.51 -5.73 3.90
CA LEU A 508 -11.42 -4.77 3.86
C LEU A 508 -11.03 -4.40 5.29
N THR A 509 -9.83 -4.78 5.68
CA THR A 509 -9.23 -4.41 6.96
C THR A 509 -8.21 -3.31 6.73
N ILE A 510 -8.25 -2.23 7.53
CA ILE A 510 -7.21 -1.20 7.52
C ILE A 510 -6.67 -1.09 8.94
N ILE A 511 -5.37 -1.35 9.10
CA ILE A 511 -4.62 -1.12 10.33
C ILE A 511 -3.66 0.02 10.04
N ALA A 512 -3.97 1.20 10.58
CA ALA A 512 -3.19 2.39 10.30
C ALA A 512 -2.48 2.89 11.55
N THR A 513 -1.29 3.45 11.39
CA THR A 513 -0.60 4.13 12.48
C THR A 513 -1.08 5.57 12.59
N ALA A 514 -1.26 6.05 13.81
CA ALA A 514 -1.61 7.44 14.11
C ALA A 514 -0.56 8.03 15.05
N LEU A 515 0.03 9.15 14.65
CA LEU A 515 1.03 9.84 15.45
C LEU A 515 0.34 10.72 16.51
N VAL A 516 0.80 10.59 17.76
CA VAL A 516 0.40 11.42 18.89
C VAL A 516 1.63 11.97 19.61
N GLU A 517 1.46 12.94 20.51
CA GLU A 517 2.57 13.52 21.29
C GLU A 517 3.72 14.06 20.42
N THR A 518 3.38 14.59 19.24
CA THR A 518 4.32 15.22 18.30
C THR A 518 4.59 16.70 18.64
N GLY A 519 3.79 17.28 19.52
CA GLY A 519 3.76 18.72 19.80
C GLY A 519 2.95 19.52 18.76
N SER A 520 2.37 18.87 17.75
CA SER A 520 1.53 19.53 16.75
C SER A 520 0.04 19.40 17.08
N LYS A 521 -0.63 20.54 17.31
CA LYS A 521 -2.11 20.57 17.48
C LYS A 521 -2.86 20.00 16.27
N MET A 522 -2.26 20.07 15.08
CA MET A 522 -2.83 19.47 13.87
C MET A 522 -2.99 17.96 14.03
N ASP A 523 -1.97 17.28 14.56
CA ASP A 523 -1.97 15.82 14.73
C ASP A 523 -2.98 15.38 15.80
N GLU A 524 -3.11 16.16 16.88
CA GLU A 524 -4.12 15.91 17.92
C GLU A 524 -5.54 15.96 17.35
N VAL A 525 -5.85 16.98 16.54
CA VAL A 525 -7.17 17.11 15.88
C VAL A 525 -7.39 15.98 14.87
N ILE A 526 -6.37 15.64 14.08
CA ILE A 526 -6.42 14.52 13.14
C ILE A 526 -6.74 13.21 13.88
N TYR A 527 -6.02 12.94 14.97
CA TYR A 527 -6.19 11.72 15.75
C TYR A 527 -7.60 11.61 16.33
N GLU A 528 -8.12 12.68 16.96
CA GLU A 528 -9.47 12.66 17.54
C GLU A 528 -10.57 12.42 16.49
N GLU A 529 -10.41 12.95 15.28
CA GLU A 529 -11.34 12.70 14.16
C GLU A 529 -11.32 11.24 13.68
N PHE A 530 -10.14 10.61 13.66
CA PHE A 530 -10.01 9.20 13.28
C PHE A 530 -10.42 8.24 14.39
N LYS A 531 -10.25 8.62 15.65
CA LYS A 531 -10.72 7.84 16.82
C LYS A 531 -12.23 7.57 16.76
N GLY A 532 -13.02 8.57 16.36
CA GLY A 532 -14.46 8.41 16.15
C GLY A 532 -14.83 7.45 15.00
N THR A 533 -13.96 7.33 14.00
CA THR A 533 -14.17 6.52 12.79
C THR A 533 -13.72 5.07 12.98
N GLY A 534 -12.66 4.85 13.76
CA GLY A 534 -12.09 3.55 14.10
C GLY A 534 -12.96 2.72 15.04
N ASN A 535 -12.68 1.42 15.09
CA ASN A 535 -13.33 0.49 16.00
C ASN A 535 -12.35 -0.41 16.77
N SER A 536 -11.04 -0.22 16.59
CA SER A 536 -9.99 -0.81 17.43
C SER A 536 -8.86 0.20 17.61
N GLU A 537 -8.30 0.27 18.81
CA GLU A 537 -7.18 1.15 19.16
C GLU A 537 -6.12 0.34 19.92
N VAL A 538 -4.87 0.47 19.49
CA VAL A 538 -3.67 -0.05 20.16
C VAL A 538 -2.80 1.14 20.51
N HIS A 539 -2.73 1.48 21.79
CA HIS A 539 -1.96 2.62 22.27
C HIS A 539 -0.55 2.16 22.62
N LEU A 540 0.48 2.84 22.10
CA LEU A 540 1.87 2.65 22.49
C LEU A 540 2.30 3.75 23.45
N ASN A 541 3.05 3.39 24.48
CA ASN A 541 3.45 4.29 25.54
C ASN A 541 4.96 4.54 25.53
N ARG A 542 5.34 5.83 25.48
CA ARG A 542 6.73 6.25 25.45
C ARG A 542 7.49 5.85 26.72
N ARG A 543 6.86 5.91 27.91
CA ARG A 543 7.50 5.58 29.19
C ARG A 543 7.93 4.11 29.26
N ILE A 544 7.10 3.21 28.74
CA ILE A 544 7.42 1.78 28.63
C ILE A 544 8.62 1.57 27.70
N THR A 545 8.65 2.29 26.58
CA THR A 545 9.74 2.25 25.60
C THR A 545 11.06 2.79 26.17
N GLU A 546 11.03 3.88 26.95
CA GLU A 546 12.20 4.49 27.59
C GLU A 546 12.86 3.53 28.60
N LYS A 547 12.07 2.66 29.23
CA LYS A 547 12.57 1.55 30.07
C LYS A 547 13.03 0.32 29.25
N ARG A 548 12.97 0.39 27.92
CA ARG A 548 13.28 -0.70 26.97
C ARG A 548 12.42 -1.95 27.14
N VAL A 549 11.18 -1.77 27.57
CA VAL A 549 10.20 -2.84 27.67
C VAL A 549 9.39 -2.91 26.37
N TYR A 550 9.36 -4.09 25.73
CA TYR A 550 8.64 -4.31 24.46
C TYR A 550 7.79 -5.59 24.53
N PRO A 551 6.57 -5.59 23.95
CA PRO A 551 5.93 -4.48 23.25
C PRO A 551 5.48 -3.37 24.20
N ALA A 552 5.60 -2.11 23.77
CA ALA A 552 5.30 -0.93 24.59
C ALA A 552 3.80 -0.57 24.61
N ILE A 553 2.92 -1.56 24.80
CA ILE A 553 1.46 -1.39 24.71
C ILE A 553 0.91 -0.86 26.03
N ASP A 554 0.08 0.19 25.95
CA ASP A 554 -0.80 0.60 27.04
C ASP A 554 -2.04 -0.31 27.06
N ILE A 555 -2.07 -1.21 28.03
CA ILE A 555 -3.09 -2.24 28.19
C ILE A 555 -4.47 -1.63 28.51
N ASN A 556 -4.50 -0.56 29.30
CA ASN A 556 -5.74 0.02 29.79
C ASN A 556 -6.45 0.84 28.70
N ARG A 557 -5.66 1.55 27.88
CA ARG A 557 -6.20 2.37 26.78
C ARG A 557 -6.49 1.56 25.51
N SER A 558 -5.85 0.40 25.33
CA SER A 558 -6.04 -0.44 24.15
C SER A 558 -7.31 -1.30 24.24
N GLY A 559 -8.02 -1.45 23.12
CA GLY A 559 -9.24 -2.25 23.06
C GLY A 559 -9.91 -2.27 21.68
N THR A 560 -10.84 -3.22 21.52
CA THR A 560 -11.64 -3.37 20.28
C THR A 560 -13.12 -3.30 20.60
N ARG A 561 -13.86 -2.47 19.85
CA ARG A 561 -15.33 -2.40 19.97
C ARG A 561 -15.93 -3.72 19.48
N ARG A 562 -16.97 -4.18 20.18
CA ARG A 562 -17.69 -5.43 19.88
C ARG A 562 -16.77 -6.67 19.82
N GLU A 563 -15.80 -6.75 20.73
CA GLU A 563 -14.91 -7.91 20.87
C GLU A 563 -15.66 -9.21 21.21
N ASP A 564 -16.90 -9.12 21.70
CA ASP A 564 -17.85 -10.23 21.88
C ASP A 564 -18.13 -11.01 20.59
N LEU A 565 -17.94 -10.39 19.43
CA LEU A 565 -18.12 -11.03 18.12
C LEU A 565 -16.86 -11.73 17.60
N LEU A 566 -15.72 -11.53 18.26
CA LEU A 566 -14.40 -12.03 17.84
C LEU A 566 -13.80 -13.04 18.81
N ILE A 567 -14.22 -13.01 20.06
CA ILE A 567 -13.69 -13.82 21.16
C ILE A 567 -14.82 -14.68 21.73
N GLU A 568 -14.54 -15.97 21.87
CA GLU A 568 -15.46 -16.91 22.52
C GLU A 568 -15.80 -16.47 23.96
N PRO A 569 -17.06 -16.63 24.41
CA PRO A 569 -17.52 -16.09 25.69
C PRO A 569 -16.67 -16.51 26.91
N GLU A 570 -16.22 -17.76 26.94
CA GLU A 570 -15.38 -18.27 28.04
C GLU A 570 -14.00 -17.62 28.09
N LEU A 571 -13.40 -17.36 26.93
CA LEU A 571 -12.11 -16.69 26.83
C LEU A 571 -12.26 -15.20 27.18
N LEU A 572 -13.35 -14.57 26.72
CA LEU A 572 -13.65 -13.18 27.01
C LEU A 572 -13.78 -12.93 28.52
N GLN A 573 -14.43 -13.83 29.26
CA GLN A 573 -14.52 -13.73 30.72
C GLN A 573 -13.13 -13.77 31.39
N LYS A 574 -12.23 -14.62 30.92
CA LYS A 574 -10.86 -14.69 31.45
C LYS A 574 -10.06 -13.42 31.14
N ILE A 575 -10.19 -12.87 29.93
CA ILE A 575 -9.59 -11.60 29.53
C ILE A 575 -10.12 -10.46 30.41
N TRP A 576 -11.42 -10.47 30.73
CA TRP A 576 -12.01 -9.47 31.61
C TRP A 576 -11.42 -9.52 33.03
N ILE A 577 -11.25 -10.71 33.61
CA ILE A 577 -10.58 -10.89 34.90
C ILE A 577 -9.14 -10.36 34.84
N LEU A 578 -8.40 -10.72 33.78
CA LEU A 578 -7.04 -10.23 33.56
C LEU A 578 -7.00 -8.69 33.48
N ARG A 579 -7.91 -8.07 32.74
CA ARG A 579 -8.01 -6.59 32.68
C ARG A 579 -8.29 -5.98 34.03
N LYS A 580 -9.17 -6.58 34.85
CA LYS A 580 -9.45 -6.10 36.21
C LYS A 580 -8.24 -6.20 37.13
N LEU A 581 -7.42 -7.24 36.98
CA LEU A 581 -6.16 -7.41 37.71
C LEU A 581 -5.12 -6.35 37.32
N LEU A 582 -5.01 -6.05 36.02
CA LEU A 582 -3.99 -5.14 35.48
C LEU A 582 -4.34 -3.66 35.66
N HIS A 583 -5.64 -3.32 35.65
CA HIS A 583 -6.11 -1.93 35.74
C HIS A 583 -5.54 -1.10 36.93
N PRO A 584 -5.44 -1.61 38.17
CA PRO A 584 -4.87 -0.84 39.27
C PRO A 584 -3.35 -0.68 39.24
N MET A 585 -2.64 -1.42 38.37
CA MET A 585 -1.19 -1.35 38.25
C MET A 585 -0.77 -0.12 37.44
N ASP A 586 0.42 0.42 37.72
CA ASP A 586 1.07 1.37 36.83
C ASP A 586 1.33 0.74 35.44
N GLU A 587 1.31 1.55 34.38
CA GLU A 587 1.42 1.11 32.98
C GLU A 587 2.66 0.23 32.74
N ILE A 588 3.80 0.62 33.32
CA ILE A 588 5.06 -0.14 33.19
C ILE A 588 4.95 -1.46 33.94
N ALA A 589 4.45 -1.42 35.18
CA ALA A 589 4.31 -2.60 36.03
C ALA A 589 3.32 -3.62 35.44
N ALA A 590 2.22 -3.15 34.86
CA ALA A 590 1.24 -3.98 34.17
C ALA A 590 1.87 -4.72 32.99
N MET A 591 2.69 -4.01 32.19
CA MET A 591 3.35 -4.61 31.04
C MET A 591 4.44 -5.61 31.46
N GLU A 592 5.26 -5.28 32.47
CA GLU A 592 6.26 -6.20 33.01
C GLU A 592 5.63 -7.46 33.60
N PHE A 593 4.56 -7.30 34.39
CA PHE A 593 3.81 -8.44 34.93
C PHE A 593 3.29 -9.34 33.81
N LEU A 594 2.65 -8.77 32.78
CA LEU A 594 2.11 -9.55 31.68
C LEU A 594 3.24 -10.25 30.90
N LEU A 595 4.35 -9.55 30.61
CA LEU A 595 5.52 -10.12 29.94
C LEU A 595 6.11 -11.30 30.72
N ASP A 596 6.28 -11.17 32.02
CA ASP A 596 6.85 -12.22 32.85
C ASP A 596 5.99 -13.47 32.84
N LYS A 597 4.66 -13.33 32.87
CA LYS A 597 3.75 -14.48 32.72
C LYS A 597 3.77 -15.06 31.30
N MET A 598 3.78 -14.21 30.27
CA MET A 598 3.79 -14.66 28.87
C MET A 598 5.06 -15.41 28.51
N LYS A 599 6.22 -15.04 29.06
CA LYS A 599 7.50 -15.74 28.85
C LYS A 599 7.52 -17.16 29.41
N THR A 600 6.72 -17.45 30.43
CA THR A 600 6.65 -18.80 31.04
C THR A 600 5.82 -19.80 30.26
N THR A 601 5.09 -19.34 29.23
CA THR A 601 4.14 -20.14 28.45
C THR A 601 4.37 -19.93 26.96
N LYS A 602 4.04 -20.92 26.14
CA LYS A 602 4.21 -20.81 24.67
C LYS A 602 2.96 -20.29 23.98
N SER A 603 1.79 -20.49 24.59
CA SER A 603 0.52 -20.07 24.02
C SER A 603 -0.38 -19.34 25.02
N ASN A 604 -1.37 -18.63 24.50
CA ASN A 604 -2.40 -17.96 25.30
C ASN A 604 -3.29 -18.95 26.06
N ASP A 605 -3.53 -20.13 25.50
CA ASP A 605 -4.28 -21.20 26.16
C ASP A 605 -3.52 -21.77 27.37
N GLU A 606 -2.21 -21.97 27.23
CA GLU A 606 -1.33 -22.36 28.35
C GLU A 606 -1.30 -21.28 29.43
N PHE A 607 -1.19 -20.00 29.04
CA PHE A 607 -1.22 -18.86 29.95
C PHE A 607 -2.51 -18.81 30.79
N PHE A 608 -3.68 -18.97 30.17
CA PHE A 608 -4.92 -19.02 30.94
C PHE A 608 -5.08 -20.28 31.77
N SER A 609 -4.45 -21.39 31.36
CA SER A 609 -4.45 -22.63 32.14
C SER A 609 -3.57 -22.53 33.38
N SER A 610 -2.47 -21.77 33.32
CA SER A 610 -1.58 -21.56 34.47
C SER A 610 -2.18 -20.61 35.51
N MET A 611 -3.01 -19.63 35.11
CA MET A 611 -3.71 -18.72 36.05
C MET A 611 -4.89 -19.36 36.80
N LYS A 612 -5.33 -20.56 36.41
CA LYS A 612 -6.34 -21.32 37.16
C LYS A 612 -5.78 -22.05 38.38
N ARG A 613 -4.46 -22.22 38.43
CA ARG A 613 -3.72 -22.80 39.56
C ARG A 613 -3.26 -21.67 40.47
#